data_AF-A0A948BRZ5-F1
#
_entry.id   AF-A0A948BRZ5-F1
#
_cell.length_a   1.000
_cell.length_b   1.000
_cell.length_c   1.000
_cell.angle_alpha   90.00
_cell.angle_beta   90.00
_cell.angle_gamma   90.00
#
_symmetry.space_group_name_H-M   'P 1'
#
loop_
_entity.id
_entity.type
_entity.pdbx_description
1 polymer ?
#
loop_
_entity_poly.entity_id
_entity_poly.type
_entity_poly.pdbx_seq_one_letter_code
_entity_poly.pdbx_strand_id
1 'polypeptide(L)' 'MGIFFIKDIKNLITGILLGLLVGLWVGVNIGKGQTPFSNPFHNPTIQSRLKDTGNKVLEKGGKALEDSGKALRESVRQ' A
#
# COMPACT_ATOMS: atom_id res chain seq x y z
N MET A 1 -27.73 26.96 -16.46
CA MET A 1 -27.93 25.57 -16.00
C MET A 1 -26.65 24.74 -15.88
N GLY A 2 -25.47 25.13 -16.38
CA GLY A 2 -24.29 24.24 -16.35
C GLY A 2 -23.59 24.11 -14.98
N ILE A 3 -23.44 25.20 -14.24
CA ILE A 3 -22.60 25.24 -13.02
C ILE A 3 -23.23 24.48 -11.86
N PHE A 4 -24.56 24.55 -11.71
CA PHE A 4 -25.29 23.84 -10.67
C PHE A 4 -25.22 22.32 -10.86
N PHE A 5 -25.40 21.85 -12.10
CA PHE A 5 -25.34 20.44 -12.45
C PHE A 5 -23.95 19.80 -12.16
N ILE A 6 -22.86 20.51 -12.46
CA ILE A 6 -21.50 20.04 -12.15
C ILE A 6 -21.25 19.97 -10.63
N LYS A 7 -21.85 20.90 -9.87
CA LYS A 7 -21.80 20.92 -8.40
C LYS A 7 -22.52 19.70 -7.80
N ASP A 8 -23.69 19.38 -8.32
CA ASP A 8 -24.50 18.24 -7.84
C ASP A 8 -23.80 16.90 -8.14
N ILE A 9 -23.22 16.76 -9.33
CA ILE A 9 -22.39 15.59 -9.68
C ILE A 9 -21.17 15.48 -8.77
N LYS A 10 -20.46 16.58 -8.52
CA LYS A 10 -19.31 16.56 -7.59
C LYS A 10 -19.73 16.15 -6.19
N ASN A 11 -20.87 16.63 -5.70
CA ASN A 11 -21.39 16.28 -4.38
C ASN A 11 -21.78 14.80 -4.32
N LEU A 12 -22.41 14.27 -5.37
CA LEU A 12 -22.75 12.85 -5.48
C LEU A 12 -21.49 11.96 -5.46
N ILE A 13 -20.49 12.28 -6.29
CA ILE A 13 -19.22 11.55 -6.34
C ILE A 13 -18.50 11.61 -4.98
N THR A 14 -18.50 12.78 -4.34
CA THR A 14 -17.89 12.96 -3.01
C THR A 14 -18.63 12.12 -1.96
N GLY A 15 -19.96 12.10 -1.98
CA GLY A 15 -20.77 11.26 -1.09
C GLY A 15 -20.50 9.77 -1.29
N ILE A 16 -20.39 9.31 -2.54
CA ILE A 16 -20.05 7.92 -2.88
C ILE A 16 -18.65 7.58 -2.38
N LEU A 17 -17.65 8.44 -2.62
CA LEU A 17 -16.28 8.22 -2.16
C LEU A 17 -16.20 8.14 -0.63
N LEU A 18 -16.86 9.07 0.08
CA LEU A 18 -16.90 9.07 1.54
C LEU A 18 -17.65 7.83 2.08
N GLY A 19 -18.77 7.46 1.47
CA GLY A 19 -19.53 6.26 1.82
C GLY A 19 -18.74 4.98 1.60
N LEU A 20 -17.98 4.88 0.51
CA LEU A 20 -17.08 3.76 0.25
C LEU A 20 -15.94 3.70 1.27
N LEU A 21 -15.29 4.83 1.57
CA LEU A 21 -14.21 4.86 2.57
C LEU A 21 -14.70 4.40 3.95
N VAL A 22 -15.83 4.93 4.41
CA VAL A 22 -16.42 4.55 5.70
C VAL A 22 -16.94 3.11 5.67
N GLY A 23 -17.62 2.72 4.60
CA GLY A 23 -18.17 1.38 4.41
C GLY A 23 -17.10 0.29 4.36
N LEU A 24 -15.98 0.52 3.64
CA LEU A 24 -14.84 -0.40 3.63
C LEU A 24 -14.19 -0.48 5.00
N TRP A 25 -14.02 0.65 5.71
CA TRP A 25 -13.44 0.65 7.05
C TRP A 25 -14.30 -0.19 8.01
N VAL A 26 -15.60 0.09 8.08
CA VAL A 26 -16.54 -0.66 8.93
C VAL A 26 -16.62 -2.12 8.51
N GLY A 27 -16.76 -2.41 7.22
CA GLY A 27 -16.88 -3.77 6.68
C GLY A 27 -15.64 -4.62 6.97
N VAL A 28 -14.43 -4.06 6.81
CA VAL A 28 -13.17 -4.76 7.13
C VAL A 28 -13.03 -5.01 8.63
N ASN A 29 -13.48 -4.08 9.48
CA ASN A 29 -13.45 -4.25 10.94
C ASN A 29 -14.45 -5.33 11.40
N ILE A 30 -15.68 -5.32 10.90
CA ILE A 30 -16.70 -6.35 11.20
C ILE A 30 -16.23 -7.72 10.70
N GLY A 31 -15.74 -7.81 9.46
CA GLY A 31 -15.31 -9.07 8.85
C GLY A 31 -14.10 -9.72 9.55
N LYS A 32 -13.29 -8.94 10.28
CA LYS A 32 -12.16 -9.45 11.08
C LYS A 32 -12.51 -9.68 12.55
N GLY A 33 -13.75 -9.44 12.98
CA GLY A 33 -14.16 -9.56 14.39
C GLY A 33 -13.42 -8.59 15.33
N GLN A 34 -12.88 -7.49 14.79
CA GLN A 34 -12.13 -6.51 15.56
C GLN A 34 -13.03 -5.37 16.03
N THR A 35 -12.83 -4.88 17.25
CA THR A 35 -13.55 -3.74 17.82
C THR A 35 -13.46 -2.55 16.86
N PRO A 36 -14.55 -1.82 16.56
CA PRO A 36 -14.62 -0.81 15.49
C PRO A 36 -13.63 0.37 15.61
N PHE A 37 -12.94 0.49 16.75
CA PHE A 37 -11.89 1.48 17.04
C PHE A 37 -10.45 0.95 16.90
N SER A 38 -10.26 -0.32 16.52
CA SER A 38 -8.95 -0.89 16.26
C SER A 38 -8.48 -0.44 14.87
N ASN A 39 -7.26 0.07 14.76
CA ASN A 39 -6.68 0.41 13.45
C ASN A 39 -6.71 -0.86 12.55
N PRO A 40 -7.42 -0.86 11.41
CA PRO A 40 -7.60 -2.05 10.57
C PRO A 40 -6.29 -2.58 9.96
N PHE A 41 -5.22 -1.77 10.02
CA PHE A 41 -3.85 -2.09 9.61
C PHE A 41 -2.95 -2.54 10.76
N HIS A 42 -3.43 -2.54 12.01
CA HIS A 42 -2.70 -3.01 13.19
C HIS A 42 -2.86 -4.54 13.33
N ASN A 43 -2.54 -5.27 12.27
CA ASN A 43 -2.37 -6.71 12.34
C ASN A 43 -0.86 -7.00 12.30
N PRO A 44 -0.27 -7.58 13.37
CA PRO A 44 1.16 -7.92 13.38
C PRO A 44 1.54 -8.83 12.20
N THR A 45 0.60 -9.64 11.70
CA THR A 45 0.80 -10.48 10.51
C THR A 45 1.05 -9.69 9.23
N ILE A 46 0.41 -8.53 9.03
CA ILE A 46 0.60 -7.72 7.81
C ILE A 46 1.91 -6.94 7.89
N GLN A 47 2.21 -6.35 9.05
CA GLN A 47 3.51 -5.69 9.27
C GLN A 47 4.67 -6.67 9.15
N SER A 48 4.57 -7.88 9.74
CA SER A 48 5.60 -8.90 9.61
C SER A 48 5.80 -9.33 8.16
N ARG A 49 4.73 -9.55 7.39
CA ARG A 49 4.87 -9.86 5.95
C ARG A 49 5.50 -8.72 5.16
N LEU A 50 5.14 -7.47 5.43
CA LEU A 50 5.77 -6.32 4.78
C LEU A 50 7.27 -6.24 5.11
N LYS A 51 7.63 -6.48 6.37
CA LYS A 51 9.00 -6.46 6.87
C LYS A 51 9.84 -7.60 6.28
N ASP A 52 9.28 -8.81 6.20
CA ASP A 52 9.93 -9.97 5.59
C ASP A 52 10.11 -9.78 4.08
N THR A 53 9.11 -9.26 3.38
CA THR A 53 9.22 -8.94 1.95
C THR A 53 10.24 -7.83 1.73
N GLY A 54 10.25 -6.79 2.55
CA GLY A 54 11.22 -5.70 2.49
C GLY A 54 12.66 -6.20 2.67
N ASN A 55 12.90 -7.03 3.70
CA ASN A 55 14.21 -7.65 3.92
C ASN A 55 14.65 -8.53 2.75
N LYS A 56 13.74 -9.35 2.18
CA LYS A 56 14.06 -10.18 1.01
C LYS A 56 14.38 -9.36 -0.24
N VAL A 57 13.69 -8.24 -0.45
CA VAL A 57 13.96 -7.34 -1.58
C VAL A 57 15.31 -6.65 -1.39
N LEU A 58 15.61 -6.16 -0.19
CA LEU A 58 16.90 -5.54 0.14
C LEU A 58 18.07 -6.53 -0.01
N GLU A 59 17.93 -7.76 0.48
CA GLU A 59 18.98 -8.77 0.37
C GLU A 59 19.25 -9.14 -1.10
N LYS A 60 18.20 -9.33 -1.90
CA LYS A 60 18.34 -9.60 -3.33
C LYS A 60 18.94 -8.41 -4.08
N GLY A 61 18.55 -7.19 -3.75
CA GLY A 61 19.11 -5.97 -4.33
C GLY A 61 20.59 -5.81 -4.00
N GLY A 62 20.98 -6.05 -2.74
CA GLY A 62 22.38 -6.03 -2.31
C GLY A 62 23.24 -7.06 -3.04
N LYS A 63 22.77 -8.30 -3.18
CA LYS A 63 23.47 -9.34 -3.95
C LYS A 63 23.61 -8.96 -5.43
N ALA A 64 22.53 -8.48 -6.06
CA ALA A 64 22.57 -8.07 -7.46
C ALA A 64 23.54 -6.90 -7.71
N LEU A 65 23.61 -5.95 -6.77
CA LEU A 65 24.57 -4.84 -6.81
C LEU A 65 26.02 -5.31 -6.62
N GLU A 66 26.25 -6.25 -5.69
CA GLU A 66 27.57 -6.83 -5.46
C GLU A 66 28.07 -7.61 -6.68
N ASP A 67 27.20 -8.42 -7.29
CA ASP A 67 27.52 -9.18 -8.50
C ASP A 67 27.80 -8.25 -9.69
N SER A 68 26.99 -7.19 -9.84
CA SER A 68 27.22 -6.15 -10.85
C SER A 68 28.54 -5.41 -10.62
N GLY A 69 28.89 -5.11 -9.36
CA GLY A 69 30.15 -4.47 -8.99
C GLY A 69 31.36 -5.36 -9.23
N LYS A 70 31.25 -6.69 -9.00
CA LYS A 70 32.31 -7.66 -9.33
C LYS A 70 32.52 -7.76 -10.84
N ALA A 71 31.44 -7.91 -11.61
CA ALA A 71 31.51 -7.97 -13.08
C ALA A 71 32.11 -6.70 -13.69
N LEU A 72 31.75 -5.52 -13.17
CA LEU A 72 32.32 -4.24 -13.58
C LEU A 72 33.81 -4.13 -13.23
N ARG A 73 34.22 -4.64 -12.06
CA ARG A 73 35.62 -4.61 -11.64
C ARG A 73 36.49 -5.58 -12.43
N GLU A 74 35.93 -6.70 -12.89
CA GLU A 74 36.60 -7.62 -13.80
C GLU A 74 36.75 -7.03 -15.21
N SER A 75 35.71 -6.37 -15.74
CA SER A 75 35.77 -5.74 -17.06
C SER A 75 36.72 -4.53 -17.13
N VAL A 76 36.90 -3.81 -16.02
CA VAL A 76 37.88 -2.69 -15.92
C VAL A 76 39.32 -3.18 -15.72
N ARG A 77 39.52 -4.45 -15.33
CA ARG A 77 40.85 -5.03 -15.07
C ARG A 77 41.44 -5.77 -16.28
N GLN A 78 40.62 -6.10 -17.27
CA GLN A 78 41.04 -6.55 -18.61
C GLN A 78 41.50 -5.36 -19.45
#